data_AF-A0A964HIC3-F1
#
_entry.id   AF-A0A964HIC3-F1
#
_cell.length_a   1.000
_cell.length_b   1.000
_cell.length_c   1.000
_cell.angle_alpha   90.00
_cell.angle_beta   90.00
_cell.angle_gamma   90.00
#
_symmetry.space_group_name_H-M   'P 1'
#
loop_
_entity.id
_entity.type
_entity.pdbx_description
1 polymer ?
#
loop_
_entity_poly.entity_id
_entity_poly.type
_entity_poly.pdbx_seq_one_letter_code
_entity_poly.pdbx_strand_id
1 'polypeptide(L)'
;SYATGGAGGTGAAKGSASATAIAASTAINGNSQAYSSANGSSANALAQSSGVGHGTIHSTATANGASGQAVALSTASSGSGQSVSASATTPVGSTANSQTYANFGGSYWGLPGASAQTNGETFSYVNGSPSAATVSGLLSGHAAVSSGLAGSTVIGSGVMGATYGNDSAAGTTHVFSASATFDYDYTGQHSVSLGFLGSNAFGGGFDSLNFTVSNNASVLYSHTFATLVEASSFFNNTTLNLGSFAGGMHLVINYDLTASAPKGMNFSYVVATAPVPEPETWALLLAGLGVMGAVRRRMAARQAV
;
A
#
# COMPACT_ATOMS: atom_id res chain seq x y z
N SER A 1 -20.87 5.80 -8.59
CA SER A 1 -20.79 7.27 -8.74
C SER A 1 -19.62 7.60 -9.65
N TYR A 2 -19.78 8.65 -10.45
CA TYR A 2 -18.74 9.14 -11.36
C TYR A 2 -18.63 10.65 -11.15
N ALA A 3 -17.42 11.13 -10.86
CA ALA A 3 -17.14 12.55 -10.70
C ALA A 3 -16.02 12.97 -11.65
N THR A 4 -16.26 14.02 -12.42
CA THR A 4 -15.25 14.66 -13.25
C THR A 4 -14.99 16.06 -12.70
N GLY A 5 -13.77 16.28 -12.22
CA GLY A 5 -13.27 17.62 -11.92
C GLY A 5 -13.02 18.34 -13.23
N GLY A 6 -13.62 19.52 -13.39
CA GLY A 6 -13.53 20.30 -14.63
C GLY A 6 -12.09 20.65 -14.99
N ALA A 7 -11.84 20.86 -16.28
CA ALA A 7 -10.58 21.40 -16.76
C ALA A 7 -10.35 22.77 -16.09
N GLY A 8 -9.38 22.86 -15.17
CA GLY A 8 -8.91 24.15 -14.68
C GLY A 8 -8.55 25.03 -15.88
N GLY A 9 -9.09 26.25 -15.93
CA GLY A 9 -9.21 27.04 -17.16
C GLY A 9 -7.95 27.10 -18.02
N THR A 10 -8.13 27.07 -19.34
CA THR A 10 -7.06 27.29 -20.32
C THR A 10 -6.63 28.75 -20.31
N GLY A 11 -5.90 29.15 -19.27
CA GLY A 11 -5.21 30.43 -19.24
C GLY A 11 -4.10 30.39 -20.27
N ALA A 12 -4.39 30.85 -21.49
CA ALA A 12 -3.43 30.96 -22.57
C ALA A 12 -2.11 31.56 -22.04
N ALA A 13 -1.05 30.75 -22.11
CA ALA A 13 0.35 31.06 -21.89
C ALA A 13 0.92 31.32 -20.48
N LYS A 14 0.19 31.65 -19.39
CA LYS A 14 0.84 31.95 -18.07
C LYS A 14 0.04 31.65 -16.77
N GLY A 15 -1.11 31.00 -16.84
CA GLY A 15 -2.00 30.82 -15.68
C GLY A 15 -1.66 29.64 -14.75
N SER A 16 -2.05 29.74 -13.48
CA SER A 16 -2.18 28.57 -12.60
C SER A 16 -3.53 27.89 -12.83
N ALA A 17 -3.56 26.56 -12.93
CA ALA A 17 -4.77 25.76 -13.10
C ALA A 17 -4.90 24.76 -11.95
N SER A 18 -6.12 24.60 -11.44
CA SER A 18 -6.45 23.60 -10.42
C SER A 18 -7.72 22.84 -10.79
N ALA A 19 -7.74 21.53 -10.60
CA ALA A 19 -8.91 20.69 -10.79
C ALA A 19 -9.06 19.69 -9.66
N THR A 20 -10.28 19.54 -9.14
CA THR A 20 -10.60 18.59 -8.08
C THR A 20 -11.81 17.76 -8.47
N ALA A 21 -11.70 16.43 -8.33
CA ALA A 21 -12.76 15.46 -8.54
C ALA A 21 -12.91 14.61 -7.29
N ILE A 22 -14.13 14.50 -6.76
CA ILE A 22 -14.42 13.67 -5.58
C ILE A 22 -15.63 12.79 -5.89
N ALA A 23 -15.44 11.47 -5.83
CA ALA A 23 -16.49 10.48 -5.97
C ALA A 23 -16.60 9.64 -4.71
N ALA A 24 -17.82 9.35 -4.27
CA ALA A 24 -18.07 8.45 -3.15
C ALA A 24 -19.21 7.49 -3.51
N SER A 25 -19.09 6.21 -3.15
CA SER A 25 -20.17 5.24 -3.25
C SER A 25 -20.41 4.58 -1.90
N THR A 26 -21.61 4.73 -1.35
CA THR A 26 -22.02 4.05 -0.12
C THR A 26 -22.67 2.71 -0.37
N ALA A 27 -22.96 2.37 -1.63
CA ALA A 27 -23.47 1.07 -2.00
C ALA A 27 -22.37 0.02 -1.80
N ILE A 28 -22.70 -1.08 -1.12
CA ILE A 28 -21.81 -2.23 -1.00
C ILE A 28 -21.50 -2.72 -2.42
N ASN A 29 -20.21 -2.82 -2.72
CA ASN A 29 -19.67 -3.18 -4.03
C ASN A 29 -19.98 -2.16 -5.15
N GLY A 30 -20.35 -0.94 -4.77
CA GLY A 30 -20.57 0.15 -5.71
C GLY A 30 -19.25 0.67 -6.30
N ASN A 31 -19.29 1.05 -7.57
CA ASN A 31 -18.14 1.65 -8.24
C ASN A 31 -18.09 3.16 -7.94
N SER A 32 -16.90 3.68 -7.69
CA SER A 32 -16.64 5.10 -7.44
C SER A 32 -15.43 5.51 -8.27
N GLN A 33 -15.61 6.48 -9.16
CA GLN A 33 -14.54 6.93 -10.04
C GLN A 33 -14.42 8.45 -10.06
N ALA A 34 -13.20 8.95 -9.82
CA ALA A 34 -12.88 10.36 -9.85
C ALA A 34 -11.81 10.65 -10.90
N TYR A 35 -12.09 11.60 -11.81
CA TYR A 35 -11.17 12.02 -12.85
C TYR A 35 -10.96 13.53 -12.76
N SER A 36 -9.73 13.98 -12.55
CA SER A 36 -9.40 15.41 -12.52
C SER A 36 -8.35 15.74 -13.57
N SER A 37 -8.50 16.88 -14.25
CA SER A 37 -7.54 17.35 -15.25
C SER A 37 -7.27 18.85 -15.11
N ALA A 38 -6.01 19.24 -14.94
CA ALA A 38 -5.59 20.64 -14.88
C ALA A 38 -4.57 20.94 -15.98
N ASN A 39 -4.74 22.06 -16.71
CA ASN A 39 -3.85 22.48 -17.79
C ASN A 39 -3.44 23.95 -17.58
N GLY A 40 -2.18 24.21 -17.27
CA GLY A 40 -1.66 25.56 -17.01
C GLY A 40 -0.14 25.57 -16.82
N SER A 41 0.50 26.73 -16.73
CA SER A 41 1.96 26.79 -16.48
C SER A 41 2.33 26.19 -15.11
N SER A 42 1.44 26.36 -14.13
CA SER A 42 1.44 25.63 -12.86
C SER A 42 0.10 24.88 -12.76
N ALA A 43 0.12 23.55 -12.71
CA ALA A 43 -1.08 22.72 -12.78
C ALA A 43 -1.20 21.79 -11.57
N ASN A 44 -2.34 21.84 -10.88
CA ASN A 44 -2.63 20.98 -9.73
C ASN A 44 -3.92 20.19 -9.98
N ALA A 45 -3.84 18.86 -10.03
CA ALA A 45 -5.00 17.98 -10.21
C ALA A 45 -5.15 17.05 -9.00
N LEU A 46 -6.36 16.97 -8.45
CA LEU A 46 -6.70 16.10 -7.32
C LEU A 46 -7.91 15.24 -7.65
N ALA A 47 -7.73 13.92 -7.68
CA ALA A 47 -8.83 12.96 -7.81
C ALA A 47 -8.93 12.09 -6.55
N GLN A 48 -10.12 12.05 -5.95
CA GLN A 48 -10.39 11.27 -4.75
C GLN A 48 -11.63 10.40 -4.96
N SER A 49 -11.51 9.11 -4.67
CA SER A 49 -12.62 8.17 -4.74
C SER A 49 -12.72 7.36 -3.45
N SER A 50 -13.94 7.16 -2.97
CA SER A 50 -14.19 6.27 -1.83
C SER A 50 -15.34 5.31 -2.10
N GLY A 51 -15.31 4.13 -1.48
CA GLY A 51 -16.47 3.24 -1.43
C GLY A 51 -16.35 2.04 -0.50
N VAL A 52 -17.30 1.12 -0.61
CA VAL A 52 -17.48 0.00 0.31
C VAL A 52 -17.41 -1.33 -0.45
N GLY A 53 -16.66 -2.29 0.08
CA GLY A 53 -16.55 -3.65 -0.44
C GLY A 53 -15.67 -3.77 -1.68
N HIS A 54 -16.03 -4.69 -2.57
CA HIS A 54 -15.20 -5.11 -3.70
C HIS A 54 -15.52 -4.36 -5.00
N GLY A 55 -16.19 -3.21 -4.91
CA GLY A 55 -16.44 -2.34 -6.05
C GLY A 55 -15.14 -1.71 -6.56
N THR A 56 -15.11 -1.25 -7.81
CA THR A 56 -13.94 -0.55 -8.34
C THR A 56 -13.93 0.88 -7.82
N ILE A 57 -13.01 1.19 -6.90
CA ILE A 57 -12.73 2.55 -6.41
C ILE A 57 -11.47 3.05 -7.11
N HIS A 58 -11.61 4.00 -8.01
CA HIS A 58 -10.53 4.43 -8.92
C HIS A 58 -10.43 5.95 -8.99
N SER A 59 -9.22 6.47 -8.87
CA SER A 59 -8.93 7.89 -9.09
C SER A 59 -7.83 8.07 -10.11
N THR A 60 -8.04 9.00 -11.05
CA THR A 60 -7.02 9.46 -11.99
C THR A 60 -6.92 10.97 -11.92
N ALA A 61 -5.71 11.47 -11.69
CA ALA A 61 -5.39 12.88 -11.77
C ALA A 61 -4.37 13.13 -12.88
N THR A 62 -4.65 14.10 -13.75
CA THR A 62 -3.74 14.51 -14.81
C THR A 62 -3.47 16.00 -14.71
N ALA A 63 -2.20 16.39 -14.62
CA ALA A 63 -1.78 17.78 -14.57
C ALA A 63 -0.75 18.05 -15.68
N ASN A 64 -1.01 19.05 -16.52
CA ASN A 64 -0.15 19.43 -17.62
C ASN A 64 0.36 20.86 -17.41
N GLY A 65 1.68 21.02 -17.30
CA GLY A 65 2.33 22.29 -17.02
C GLY A 65 3.84 22.20 -16.87
N ALA A 66 4.47 23.31 -16.45
CA ALA A 66 5.89 23.33 -16.12
C ALA A 66 6.16 23.05 -14.63
N SER A 67 5.12 23.10 -13.79
CA SER A 67 5.20 22.91 -12.34
C SER A 67 3.82 22.51 -11.78
N GLY A 68 3.80 22.06 -10.51
CA GLY A 68 2.60 21.58 -9.82
C GLY A 68 2.61 20.06 -9.61
N GLN A 69 1.44 19.46 -9.43
CA GLN A 69 1.30 18.04 -9.12
C GLN A 69 -0.02 17.43 -9.58
N ALA A 70 0.01 16.16 -9.95
CA ALA A 70 -1.16 15.29 -10.00
C ALA A 70 -1.20 14.46 -8.71
N VAL A 71 -2.39 14.33 -8.10
CA VAL A 71 -2.61 13.54 -6.88
C VAL A 71 -3.87 12.69 -7.04
N ALA A 72 -3.72 11.38 -6.87
CA ALA A 72 -4.82 10.43 -6.83
C ALA A 72 -4.90 9.75 -5.45
N LEU A 73 -6.12 9.57 -4.97
CA LEU A 73 -6.44 8.86 -3.73
C LEU A 73 -7.66 7.97 -3.94
N SER A 74 -7.56 6.70 -3.54
CA SER A 74 -8.68 5.75 -3.56
C SER A 74 -8.78 5.03 -2.23
N THR A 75 -9.96 4.99 -1.63
CA THR A 75 -10.21 4.33 -0.34
C THR A 75 -11.36 3.34 -0.44
N ALA A 76 -11.14 2.10 -0.02
CA ALA A 76 -12.18 1.08 0.09
C ALA A 76 -12.32 0.63 1.54
N SER A 77 -13.55 0.54 2.05
CA SER A 77 -13.83 0.02 3.38
C SER A 77 -14.52 -1.34 3.34
N SER A 78 -14.39 -2.11 4.42
CA SER A 78 -15.15 -3.36 4.61
C SER A 78 -16.63 -3.11 4.95
N GLY A 79 -17.01 -1.87 5.28
CA GLY A 79 -18.30 -1.54 5.89
C GLY A 79 -18.38 -1.82 7.39
N SER A 80 -17.32 -2.38 8.00
CA SER A 80 -17.24 -2.79 9.40
C SER A 80 -16.06 -2.18 10.17
N GLY A 81 -15.54 -1.04 9.71
CA GLY A 81 -14.46 -0.29 10.38
C GLY A 81 -13.05 -0.61 9.91
N GLN A 82 -12.87 -1.53 8.95
CA GLN A 82 -11.57 -1.76 8.29
C GLN A 82 -11.55 -1.00 6.96
N SER A 83 -10.37 -0.53 6.56
CA SER A 83 -10.18 0.14 5.27
C SER A 83 -8.80 -0.06 4.70
N VAL A 84 -8.72 0.11 3.38
CA VAL A 84 -7.47 0.26 2.67
C VAL A 84 -7.52 1.53 1.83
N SER A 85 -6.40 2.23 1.74
CA SER A 85 -6.26 3.44 0.93
C SER A 85 -5.00 3.39 0.10
N ALA A 86 -5.07 3.82 -1.15
CA ALA A 86 -3.92 3.99 -2.02
C ALA A 86 -3.77 5.47 -2.37
N SER A 87 -2.54 5.98 -2.32
CA SER A 87 -2.20 7.33 -2.76
C SER A 87 -1.09 7.30 -3.81
N ALA A 88 -1.15 8.21 -4.77
CA ALA A 88 -0.12 8.44 -5.76
C ALA A 88 0.00 9.95 -6.02
N THR A 89 1.24 10.45 -6.08
CA THR A 89 1.58 11.84 -6.37
C THR A 89 2.67 11.89 -7.42
N THR A 90 2.37 12.55 -8.53
CA THR A 90 3.31 12.77 -9.64
C THR A 90 3.59 14.26 -9.76
N PRO A 91 4.85 14.71 -9.63
CA PRO A 91 5.21 16.11 -9.86
C PRO A 91 5.10 16.46 -11.35
N VAL A 92 4.71 17.69 -11.64
CA VAL A 92 4.57 18.21 -13.00
C VAL A 92 5.89 18.81 -13.47
N GLY A 93 6.48 18.21 -14.51
CA GLY A 93 7.51 18.84 -15.35
C GLY A 93 7.10 18.99 -16.83
N SER A 94 5.98 18.37 -17.20
CA SER A 94 5.30 18.42 -18.50
C SER A 94 3.90 17.85 -18.28
N THR A 95 3.67 16.59 -18.67
CA THR A 95 2.49 15.81 -18.30
C THR A 95 2.79 14.98 -17.05
N ALA A 96 1.92 15.08 -16.04
CA ALA A 96 1.94 14.24 -14.85
C ALA A 96 0.62 13.48 -14.72
N ASN A 97 0.70 12.18 -14.51
CA ASN A 97 -0.43 11.28 -14.32
C ASN A 97 -0.29 10.54 -12.97
N SER A 98 -1.33 10.55 -12.16
CA SER A 98 -1.38 9.76 -10.93
C SER A 98 -2.63 8.89 -10.93
N GLN A 99 -2.46 7.61 -10.60
CA GLN A 99 -3.53 6.63 -10.63
C GLN A 99 -3.59 5.82 -9.35
N THR A 100 -4.78 5.65 -8.77
CA THR A 100 -4.97 4.81 -7.59
C THR A 100 -6.18 3.92 -7.73
N TYR A 101 -6.07 2.70 -7.22
CA TYR A 101 -7.18 1.78 -7.12
C TYR A 101 -7.27 1.23 -5.70
N ALA A 102 -8.48 1.12 -5.18
CA ALA A 102 -8.74 0.46 -3.91
C ALA A 102 -9.95 -0.46 -4.02
N ASN A 103 -9.89 -1.63 -3.39
CA ASN A 103 -11.06 -2.47 -3.16
C ASN A 103 -10.88 -3.30 -1.88
N PHE A 104 -11.97 -3.82 -1.33
CA PHE A 104 -11.96 -4.68 -0.16
C PHE A 104 -12.70 -5.99 -0.45
N GLY A 105 -12.01 -7.14 -0.39
CA GLY A 105 -12.57 -8.46 -0.72
C GLY A 105 -12.68 -8.75 -2.22
N GLY A 106 -12.18 -7.86 -3.08
CA GLY A 106 -12.22 -8.01 -4.54
C GLY A 106 -10.98 -8.66 -5.13
N SER A 107 -10.86 -8.55 -6.45
CA SER A 107 -9.72 -9.07 -7.22
C SER A 107 -8.47 -8.23 -7.01
N TYR A 108 -7.31 -8.88 -7.10
CA TYR A 108 -6.01 -8.23 -7.16
C TYR A 108 -5.76 -7.58 -8.53
N TRP A 109 -5.02 -6.46 -8.52
CA TRP A 109 -4.50 -5.85 -9.73
C TRP A 109 -3.04 -6.26 -9.94
N GLY A 110 -2.77 -6.92 -11.07
CA GLY A 110 -1.42 -7.27 -11.50
C GLY A 110 -0.51 -6.05 -11.63
N LEU A 111 0.81 -6.29 -11.64
CA LEU A 111 1.78 -5.25 -11.98
C LEU A 111 1.46 -4.70 -13.38
N PRO A 112 1.25 -3.38 -13.54
CA PRO A 112 1.17 -2.79 -14.86
C PRO A 112 2.42 -3.15 -15.65
N GLY A 113 2.26 -3.67 -16.85
CA GLY A 113 3.40 -3.97 -17.72
C GLY A 113 4.21 -2.70 -18.00
N ALA A 114 5.53 -2.82 -18.10
CA ALA A 114 6.43 -1.68 -18.32
C ALA A 114 6.10 -0.87 -19.59
N SER A 115 5.49 -1.49 -20.60
CA SER A 115 5.04 -0.84 -21.84
C SER A 115 3.72 -0.07 -21.71
N ALA A 116 3.00 -0.22 -20.59
CA ALA A 116 1.76 0.50 -20.32
C ALA A 116 2.01 1.85 -19.61
N GLN A 117 3.24 2.07 -19.12
CA GLN A 117 3.60 3.25 -18.35
C GLN A 117 3.92 4.40 -19.31
N THR A 118 2.96 5.31 -19.45
CA THR A 118 3.09 6.50 -20.30
C THR A 118 3.68 7.66 -19.49
N ASN A 119 3.95 8.78 -20.17
CA ASN A 119 4.75 9.90 -19.68
C ASN A 119 4.41 10.35 -18.25
N GLY A 120 5.36 10.20 -17.32
CA GLY A 120 5.31 10.76 -15.97
C GLY A 120 4.17 10.19 -15.16
N GLU A 121 4.30 8.95 -14.67
CA GLU A 121 3.21 8.23 -14.01
C GLU A 121 3.61 7.78 -12.60
N THR A 122 2.69 7.90 -11.65
CA THR A 122 2.80 7.28 -10.32
C THR A 122 1.51 6.52 -10.05
N PHE A 123 1.62 5.32 -9.53
CA PHE A 123 0.44 4.52 -9.22
C PHE A 123 0.56 3.75 -7.90
N SER A 124 -0.60 3.51 -7.28
CA SER A 124 -0.74 2.63 -6.12
C SER A 124 -2.08 1.93 -6.17
N TYR A 125 -2.07 0.59 -6.20
CA TYR A 125 -3.28 -0.23 -6.19
C TYR A 125 -3.27 -1.09 -4.94
N VAL A 126 -4.37 -1.06 -4.18
CA VAL A 126 -4.47 -1.74 -2.90
C VAL A 126 -5.75 -2.57 -2.78
N ASN A 127 -5.60 -3.81 -2.35
CA ASN A 127 -6.69 -4.72 -2.08
C ASN A 127 -6.62 -5.17 -0.62
N GLY A 128 -7.68 -4.86 0.13
CA GLY A 128 -7.87 -5.35 1.49
C GLY A 128 -8.58 -6.70 1.49
N SER A 129 -8.16 -7.61 2.36
CA SER A 129 -8.75 -8.94 2.52
C SER A 129 -8.92 -9.73 1.20
N PRO A 130 -7.85 -9.97 0.42
CA PRO A 130 -7.92 -10.77 -0.80
C PRO A 130 -8.54 -12.15 -0.55
N SER A 131 -9.30 -12.66 -1.52
CA SER A 131 -9.84 -14.02 -1.45
C SER A 131 -8.73 -15.08 -1.47
N ALA A 132 -8.98 -16.25 -0.89
CA ALA A 132 -8.00 -17.34 -0.87
C ALA A 132 -7.51 -17.75 -2.26
N ALA A 133 -8.39 -17.69 -3.28
CA ALA A 133 -8.02 -17.94 -4.67
C ALA A 133 -7.05 -16.87 -5.21
N THR A 134 -7.28 -15.60 -4.86
CA THR A 134 -6.39 -14.49 -5.21
C THR A 134 -5.03 -14.66 -4.55
N VAL A 135 -5.00 -14.98 -3.25
CA VAL A 135 -3.76 -15.22 -2.50
C VAL A 135 -2.97 -16.39 -3.09
N SER A 136 -3.64 -17.51 -3.41
CA SER A 136 -3.00 -18.66 -4.06
C SER A 136 -2.37 -18.28 -5.41
N GLY A 137 -3.08 -17.49 -6.22
CA GLY A 137 -2.56 -16.98 -7.48
C GLY A 137 -1.35 -16.06 -7.31
N LEU A 138 -1.36 -15.17 -6.30
CA LEU A 138 -0.26 -14.27 -5.97
C LEU A 138 1.00 -15.00 -5.51
N LEU A 139 0.84 -16.01 -4.66
CA LEU A 139 1.95 -16.76 -4.08
C LEU A 139 2.48 -17.85 -5.04
N SER A 140 1.74 -18.16 -6.11
CA SER A 140 2.20 -19.04 -7.17
C SER A 140 3.49 -18.50 -7.79
N GLY A 141 4.54 -19.33 -7.83
CA GLY A 141 5.87 -18.92 -8.32
C GLY A 141 6.76 -18.19 -7.30
N HIS A 142 6.24 -17.83 -6.13
CA HIS A 142 6.97 -17.09 -5.08
C HIS A 142 7.24 -17.98 -3.87
N ALA A 143 8.05 -19.03 -4.06
CA ALA A 143 8.26 -20.07 -3.05
C ALA A 143 8.85 -19.54 -1.72
N ALA A 144 9.75 -18.56 -1.77
CA ALA A 144 10.37 -17.99 -0.58
C ALA A 144 9.35 -17.14 0.19
N VAL A 145 8.51 -16.36 -0.50
CA VAL A 145 7.40 -15.64 0.13
C VAL A 145 6.39 -16.60 0.74
N SER A 146 5.97 -17.63 -0.01
CA SER A 146 5.04 -18.64 0.49
C SER A 146 5.55 -19.33 1.76
N SER A 147 6.85 -19.69 1.79
CA SER A 147 7.48 -20.26 2.97
C SER A 147 7.58 -19.27 4.14
N GLY A 148 7.95 -18.01 3.87
CA GLY A 148 8.11 -16.99 4.91
C GLY A 148 6.79 -16.50 5.51
N LEU A 149 5.67 -16.74 4.82
CA LEU A 149 4.32 -16.41 5.28
C LEU A 149 3.54 -17.65 5.79
N ALA A 150 4.20 -18.80 5.92
CA ALA A 150 3.57 -20.02 6.42
C ALA A 150 2.92 -19.80 7.80
N GLY A 151 1.67 -20.21 7.96
CA GLY A 151 0.89 -20.01 9.19
C GLY A 151 0.30 -18.59 9.36
N SER A 152 0.53 -17.69 8.40
CA SER A 152 -0.08 -16.35 8.38
C SER A 152 -1.30 -16.29 7.45
N THR A 153 -2.19 -15.34 7.74
CA THR A 153 -3.31 -14.96 6.87
C THR A 153 -2.91 -13.72 6.08
N VAL A 154 -3.04 -13.76 4.74
CA VAL A 154 -2.85 -12.56 3.92
C VAL A 154 -4.08 -11.66 4.06
N ILE A 155 -3.85 -10.44 4.53
CA ILE A 155 -4.89 -9.45 4.84
C ILE A 155 -4.87 -8.28 3.87
N GLY A 156 -3.80 -8.15 3.08
CA GLY A 156 -3.68 -7.09 2.09
C GLY A 156 -2.80 -7.52 0.93
N SER A 157 -3.00 -6.89 -0.21
CA SER A 157 -2.10 -6.99 -1.35
C SER A 157 -2.07 -5.67 -2.10
N GLY A 158 -1.02 -5.45 -2.87
CA GLY A 158 -0.95 -4.26 -3.70
C GLY A 158 0.21 -4.23 -4.66
N VAL A 159 0.17 -3.21 -5.50
CA VAL A 159 1.26 -2.83 -6.39
C VAL A 159 1.46 -1.34 -6.32
N MET A 160 2.70 -0.89 -6.38
CA MET A 160 3.00 0.53 -6.49
C MET A 160 4.25 0.75 -7.33
N GLY A 161 4.36 1.95 -7.89
CA GLY A 161 5.48 2.30 -8.73
C GLY A 161 5.36 3.69 -9.32
N ALA A 162 6.43 4.09 -9.99
CA ALA A 162 6.47 5.34 -10.73
C ALA A 162 7.43 5.29 -11.91
N THR A 163 7.18 6.14 -12.90
CA THR A 163 8.02 6.40 -14.06
C THR A 163 8.19 7.88 -14.31
N TYR A 164 9.43 8.25 -14.61
CA TYR A 164 9.75 9.52 -15.22
C TYR A 164 9.41 9.47 -16.71
N GLY A 165 8.63 10.44 -17.20
CA GLY A 165 8.17 10.50 -18.59
C GLY A 165 9.21 10.99 -19.59
N ASN A 166 9.03 10.63 -20.87
CA ASN A 166 9.92 11.08 -21.95
C ASN A 166 9.75 12.57 -22.29
N ASP A 167 8.58 13.14 -21.98
CA ASP A 167 8.22 14.53 -22.30
C ASP A 167 8.67 15.54 -21.24
N SER A 168 9.19 15.08 -20.09
CA SER A 168 9.74 15.98 -19.07
C SER A 168 11.16 16.38 -19.47
N ALA A 169 11.47 17.68 -19.38
CA ALA A 169 12.79 18.20 -19.77
C ALA A 169 13.91 17.43 -19.05
N ALA A 170 14.77 16.75 -19.81
CA ALA A 170 15.86 15.95 -19.27
C ALA A 170 16.76 16.80 -18.36
N GLY A 171 17.12 16.27 -17.19
CA GLY A 171 18.01 16.93 -16.22
C GLY A 171 17.30 17.59 -15.03
N THR A 172 15.96 17.63 -14.99
CA THR A 172 15.22 18.07 -13.80
C THR A 172 14.95 16.88 -12.88
N THR A 173 15.38 16.96 -11.62
CA THR A 173 15.10 15.92 -10.63
C THR A 173 13.67 16.04 -10.11
N HIS A 174 12.95 14.93 -10.12
CA HIS A 174 11.59 14.80 -9.62
C HIS A 174 11.51 13.67 -8.59
N VAL A 175 10.63 13.85 -7.60
CA VAL A 175 10.29 12.83 -6.59
C VAL A 175 8.83 12.42 -6.80
N PHE A 176 8.64 11.14 -7.09
CA PHE A 176 7.35 10.49 -7.33
C PHE A 176 6.99 9.68 -6.09
N SER A 177 5.81 9.91 -5.53
CA SER A 177 5.43 9.33 -4.24
C SER A 177 4.18 8.47 -4.36
N ALA A 178 4.25 7.24 -3.88
CA ALA A 178 3.11 6.33 -3.76
C ALA A 178 3.01 5.79 -2.33
N SER A 179 1.79 5.54 -1.88
CA SER A 179 1.58 4.86 -0.60
C SER A 179 0.38 3.93 -0.63
N ALA A 180 0.39 2.98 0.29
CA ALA A 180 -0.74 2.15 0.63
C ALA A 180 -0.91 2.09 2.15
N THR A 181 -2.13 2.35 2.60
CA THR A 181 -2.53 2.32 4.00
C THR A 181 -3.49 1.17 4.23
N PHE A 182 -3.26 0.44 5.32
CA PHE A 182 -4.07 -0.68 5.79
C PHE A 182 -4.52 -0.40 7.22
N ASP A 183 -5.82 -0.13 7.38
CA ASP A 183 -6.48 0.13 8.65
C ASP A 183 -7.28 -1.09 9.07
N TYR A 184 -6.84 -1.76 10.13
CA TYR A 184 -7.50 -2.95 10.66
C TYR A 184 -7.68 -2.84 12.17
N ASP A 185 -8.89 -3.13 12.64
CA ASP A 185 -9.16 -3.27 14.06
C ASP A 185 -8.91 -4.73 14.48
N TYR A 186 -7.69 -5.02 14.93
CA TYR A 186 -7.32 -6.32 15.49
C TYR A 186 -7.43 -6.31 17.01
N THR A 187 -7.90 -7.43 17.56
CA THR A 187 -7.83 -7.71 18.99
C THR A 187 -6.65 -8.64 19.27
N GLY A 188 -6.02 -8.47 20.43
CA GLY A 188 -4.88 -9.29 20.84
C GLY A 188 -3.58 -8.97 20.08
N GLN A 189 -2.59 -9.85 20.28
CA GLN A 189 -1.26 -9.72 19.69
C GLN A 189 -1.17 -10.46 18.35
N HIS A 190 -0.56 -9.84 17.36
CA HIS A 190 -0.40 -10.38 16.01
C HIS A 190 0.96 -10.00 15.42
N SER A 191 1.61 -10.92 14.72
CA SER A 191 2.83 -10.64 13.95
C SER A 191 2.45 -10.17 12.56
N VAL A 192 3.11 -9.12 12.05
CA VAL A 192 2.88 -8.59 10.70
C VAL A 192 4.12 -8.78 9.86
N SER A 193 3.92 -9.22 8.62
CA SER A 193 4.99 -9.40 7.63
C SER A 193 4.56 -8.88 6.27
N LEU A 194 5.52 -8.37 5.50
CA LEU A 194 5.36 -8.11 4.08
C LEU A 194 6.00 -9.24 3.28
N GLY A 195 5.35 -9.65 2.21
CA GLY A 195 5.94 -10.49 1.16
C GLY A 195 6.05 -9.70 -0.12
N PHE A 196 7.26 -9.52 -0.64
CA PHE A 196 7.50 -8.88 -1.93
C PHE A 196 7.53 -9.94 -3.02
N LEU A 197 6.65 -9.84 -4.00
CA LEU A 197 6.46 -10.89 -4.99
C LEU A 197 7.42 -10.66 -6.16
N GLY A 198 7.45 -9.45 -6.71
CA GLY A 198 8.37 -9.11 -7.78
C GLY A 198 8.43 -7.62 -8.05
N SER A 199 9.39 -7.23 -8.89
CA SER A 199 9.57 -5.85 -9.31
C SER A 199 9.93 -5.77 -10.79
N ASN A 200 9.53 -4.69 -11.46
CA ASN A 200 10.02 -4.35 -12.79
C ASN A 200 10.66 -2.97 -12.76
N ALA A 201 11.60 -2.75 -13.69
CA ALA A 201 12.24 -1.45 -13.86
C ALA A 201 12.32 -1.06 -15.34
N PHE A 202 12.41 0.24 -15.57
CA PHE A 202 12.53 0.89 -16.86
C PHE A 202 13.70 1.88 -16.83
N GLY A 203 14.41 2.05 -17.95
CA GLY A 203 15.43 3.11 -18.10
C GLY A 203 16.57 3.10 -17.05
N GLY A 204 16.88 1.94 -16.48
CA GLY A 204 17.87 1.82 -15.39
C GLY A 204 17.32 1.99 -13.97
N GLY A 205 16.00 2.13 -13.80
CA GLY A 205 15.33 2.13 -12.50
C GLY A 205 15.08 3.54 -11.97
N PHE A 206 16.00 4.07 -11.17
CA PHE A 206 15.85 5.32 -10.43
C PHE A 206 17.24 5.92 -10.14
N ASP A 207 17.27 7.16 -9.64
CA ASP A 207 18.49 7.74 -9.04
C ASP A 207 18.60 7.35 -7.57
N SER A 208 17.48 7.41 -6.85
CA SER A 208 17.32 6.81 -5.52
C SER A 208 15.88 6.37 -5.30
N LEU A 209 15.69 5.35 -4.47
CA LEU A 209 14.37 4.88 -4.06
C LEU A 209 14.30 4.78 -2.54
N ASN A 210 13.47 5.61 -1.91
CA ASN A 210 13.19 5.51 -0.49
C ASN A 210 11.95 4.64 -0.25
N PHE A 211 12.08 3.63 0.59
CA PHE A 211 11.00 2.74 0.99
C PHE A 211 10.86 2.75 2.50
N THR A 212 9.65 3.01 2.99
CA THR A 212 9.39 3.04 4.43
C THR A 212 8.12 2.29 4.76
N VAL A 213 8.10 1.69 5.94
CA VAL A 213 6.94 1.03 6.51
C VAL A 213 6.76 1.54 7.93
N SER A 214 5.55 1.96 8.26
CA SER A 214 5.22 2.43 9.61
C SER A 214 3.91 1.84 10.11
N ASN A 215 3.74 1.77 11.43
CA ASN A 215 2.49 1.42 12.09
C ASN A 215 2.20 2.43 13.20
N ASN A 216 1.02 3.04 13.20
CA ASN A 216 0.60 4.03 14.21
C ASN A 216 1.66 5.14 14.44
N ALA A 217 2.21 5.69 13.35
CA ALA A 217 3.31 6.67 13.31
C ALA A 217 4.71 6.17 13.74
N SER A 218 4.85 4.93 14.22
CA SER A 218 6.16 4.33 14.46
C SER A 218 6.76 3.77 13.18
N VAL A 219 7.96 4.21 12.80
CA VAL A 219 8.69 3.63 11.65
C VAL A 219 9.20 2.25 12.04
N LEU A 220 8.81 1.24 11.25
CA LEU A 220 9.18 -0.17 11.43
C LEU A 220 10.34 -0.56 10.52
N TYR A 221 10.37 0.04 9.33
CA TYR A 221 11.41 -0.16 8.34
C TYR A 221 11.61 1.13 7.55
N SER A 222 12.86 1.45 7.25
CA SER A 222 13.22 2.58 6.39
C SER A 222 14.52 2.25 5.69
N HIS A 223 14.51 2.28 4.36
CA HIS A 223 15.71 2.02 3.57
C HIS A 223 15.70 2.86 2.30
N THR A 224 16.88 3.40 1.95
CA THR A 224 17.08 4.10 0.70
C THR A 224 17.97 3.26 -0.20
N PHE A 225 17.40 2.74 -1.28
CA PHE A 225 18.12 2.03 -2.32
C PHE A 225 18.82 3.04 -3.23
N ALA A 226 20.14 2.85 -3.40
CA ALA A 226 20.94 3.67 -4.31
C ALA A 226 21.08 3.04 -5.70
N THR A 227 20.74 1.75 -5.84
CA THR A 227 20.91 1.02 -7.10
C THR A 227 19.70 0.14 -7.40
N LEU A 228 19.43 -0.05 -8.69
CA LEU A 228 18.40 -0.97 -9.15
C LEU A 228 18.66 -2.42 -8.70
N VAL A 229 19.92 -2.87 -8.72
CA VAL A 229 20.27 -4.25 -8.33
C VAL A 229 19.86 -4.53 -6.89
N GLU A 230 20.15 -3.61 -5.97
CA GLU A 230 19.79 -3.73 -4.57
C GLU A 230 18.27 -3.76 -4.37
N ALA A 231 17.55 -2.82 -5.00
CA ALA A 231 16.09 -2.77 -4.91
C ALA A 231 15.44 -4.01 -5.54
N SER A 232 15.89 -4.45 -6.72
CA SER A 232 15.37 -5.66 -7.35
C SER A 232 15.65 -6.92 -6.53
N SER A 233 16.76 -6.99 -5.81
CA SER A 233 17.01 -8.11 -4.88
C SER A 233 16.09 -8.05 -3.67
N PHE A 234 15.75 -6.86 -3.19
CA PHE A 234 14.86 -6.69 -2.04
C PHE A 234 13.41 -6.96 -2.39
N PHE A 235 12.90 -6.43 -3.50
CA PHE A 235 11.49 -6.52 -3.89
C PHE A 235 11.11 -7.80 -4.65
N ASN A 236 12.02 -8.77 -4.80
CA ASN A 236 11.79 -9.98 -5.58
C ASN A 236 11.83 -11.24 -4.73
N ASN A 237 10.66 -11.82 -4.50
CA ASN A 237 10.46 -13.09 -3.78
C ASN A 237 11.15 -13.10 -2.39
N THR A 238 10.99 -12.03 -1.61
CA THR A 238 11.53 -11.93 -0.25
C THR A 238 10.43 -11.58 0.75
N THR A 239 10.69 -11.82 2.03
CA THR A 239 9.80 -11.40 3.11
C THR A 239 10.50 -10.44 4.06
N LEU A 240 9.72 -9.50 4.59
CA LEU A 240 10.13 -8.57 5.62
C LEU A 240 9.23 -8.75 6.84
N ASN A 241 9.81 -9.23 7.93
CA ASN A 241 9.12 -9.30 9.22
C ASN A 241 9.12 -7.92 9.87
N LEU A 242 7.93 -7.42 10.21
CA LEU A 242 7.75 -6.10 10.82
C LEU A 242 7.63 -6.16 12.35
N GLY A 243 7.56 -7.36 12.93
CA GLY A 243 7.41 -7.59 14.36
C GLY A 243 5.98 -7.91 14.77
N SER A 244 5.74 -7.87 16.09
CA SER A 244 4.45 -8.16 16.69
C SER A 244 3.83 -6.91 17.31
N PHE A 245 2.54 -6.71 17.06
CA PHE A 245 1.76 -5.57 17.52
C PHE A 245 0.54 -6.04 18.28
N ALA A 246 0.00 -5.16 19.13
CA ALA A 246 -1.25 -5.38 19.83
C ALA A 246 -2.24 -4.27 19.49
N GLY A 247 -3.52 -4.62 19.36
CA GLY A 247 -4.59 -3.66 19.06
C GLY A 247 -4.71 -3.29 17.59
N GLY A 248 -5.31 -2.12 17.31
CA GLY A 248 -5.51 -1.64 15.94
C GLY A 248 -4.20 -1.43 15.16
N MET A 249 -4.25 -1.73 13.87
CA MET A 249 -3.16 -1.57 12.92
C MET A 249 -3.47 -0.42 11.97
N HIS A 250 -2.54 0.54 11.87
CA HIS A 250 -2.52 1.58 10.85
C HIS A 250 -1.19 1.45 10.10
N LEU A 251 -1.12 0.45 9.22
CA LEU A 251 0.11 0.14 8.50
C LEU A 251 0.19 1.00 7.23
N VAL A 252 1.27 1.77 7.10
CA VAL A 252 1.53 2.61 5.94
C VAL A 252 2.80 2.14 5.24
N ILE A 253 2.68 1.79 3.98
CA ILE A 253 3.78 1.43 3.08
C ILE A 253 3.99 2.60 2.13
N ASN A 254 5.18 3.20 2.18
CA ASN A 254 5.53 4.38 1.39
C ASN A 254 6.68 4.07 0.42
N TYR A 255 6.60 4.70 -0.74
CA TYR A 255 7.51 4.59 -1.86
C TYR A 255 7.77 5.98 -2.44
N ASP A 256 9.01 6.44 -2.38
CA ASP A 256 9.44 7.69 -3.02
C ASP A 256 10.57 7.39 -4.02
N LEU A 257 10.26 7.47 -5.30
CA LEU A 257 11.23 7.32 -6.39
C LEU A 257 11.75 8.68 -6.81
N THR A 258 13.06 8.85 -6.81
CA THR A 258 13.73 10.03 -7.36
C THR A 258 14.31 9.69 -8.72
N ALA A 259 14.04 10.54 -9.72
CA ALA A 259 14.58 10.39 -11.07
C ALA A 259 14.79 11.75 -11.75
N SER A 260 15.86 11.86 -12.54
CA SER A 260 16.22 13.05 -13.33
C SER A 260 16.18 12.85 -14.85
N ALA A 261 15.78 11.67 -15.30
CA ALA A 261 15.71 11.25 -16.70
C ALA A 261 14.71 10.09 -16.85
N PRO A 262 14.25 9.74 -18.06
CA PRO A 262 13.28 8.65 -18.27
C PRO A 262 13.73 7.31 -17.71
N LYS A 263 13.20 6.95 -16.54
CA LYS A 263 13.44 5.71 -15.80
C LYS A 263 12.30 5.48 -14.80
N GLY A 264 12.12 4.26 -14.32
CA GLY A 264 11.14 3.97 -13.27
C GLY A 264 11.28 2.59 -12.66
N MET A 265 10.53 2.36 -11.59
CA MET A 265 10.42 1.05 -10.95
C MET A 265 8.99 0.84 -10.43
N ASN A 266 8.58 -0.42 -10.33
CA ASN A 266 7.38 -0.85 -9.64
C ASN A 266 7.63 -2.18 -8.93
N PHE A 267 6.82 -2.47 -7.92
CA PHE A 267 6.84 -3.76 -7.23
C PHE A 267 5.46 -4.16 -6.71
N SER A 268 5.30 -5.45 -6.47
CA SER A 268 4.10 -6.07 -5.92
C SER A 268 4.38 -6.66 -4.55
N TYR A 269 3.37 -6.62 -3.68
CA TYR A 269 3.51 -7.09 -2.32
C TYR A 269 2.20 -7.66 -1.77
N VAL A 270 2.34 -8.42 -0.69
CA VAL A 270 1.26 -8.88 0.19
C VAL A 270 1.56 -8.48 1.63
N VAL A 271 0.50 -8.21 2.38
CA VAL A 271 0.54 -7.97 3.83
C VAL A 271 -0.07 -9.18 4.49
N ALA A 272 0.65 -9.80 5.42
CA ALA A 272 0.16 -10.96 6.15
C ALA A 272 0.25 -10.73 7.65
N THR A 273 -0.68 -11.34 8.37
CA THR A 273 -0.73 -11.32 9.83
C THR A 273 -0.91 -12.73 10.38
N ALA A 274 -0.33 -13.02 11.54
CA ALA A 274 -0.60 -14.25 12.28
C ALA A 274 -0.89 -13.92 13.74
N PRO A 275 -1.90 -14.54 14.37
CA PRO A 275 -2.08 -14.44 15.81
C PRO A 275 -0.81 -14.90 16.53
N VAL A 276 -0.33 -14.14 17.50
CA VAL A 276 0.74 -14.59 18.40
C VAL A 276 0.06 -15.32 19.55
N PRO A 277 0.25 -16.64 19.72
CA PRO A 277 -0.30 -17.35 20.86
C PRO A 277 0.16 -16.65 22.13
N GLU A 278 -0.78 -16.31 23.01
CA GLU A 278 -0.39 -15.75 24.32
C GLU A 278 0.56 -16.75 24.99
N PRO A 279 1.67 -16.27 25.58
CA PRO A 279 2.70 -17.15 26.08
C PRO A 279 2.08 -18.15 27.06
N GLU A 280 2.71 -19.32 27.16
CA GLU A 280 2.42 -20.44 28.06
C GLU A 280 2.18 -20.04 29.53
N THR A 281 2.27 -18.77 29.91
CA THR A 281 1.72 -18.15 31.12
C THR A 281 0.39 -18.74 31.58
N TRP A 282 -0.56 -19.05 30.68
CA TRP A 282 -1.79 -19.75 31.10
C TRP A 282 -1.53 -21.20 31.50
N ALA A 283 -0.70 -21.92 30.74
CA ALA A 283 -0.28 -23.28 31.08
C ALA A 283 0.59 -23.31 32.35
N LEU A 284 1.45 -22.33 32.58
CA LEU A 284 2.29 -22.16 33.77
C LEU A 284 1.49 -21.66 34.97
N LEU A 285 0.48 -20.83 34.78
CA LEU A 285 -0.47 -20.43 35.81
C LEU A 285 -1.31 -21.62 36.25
N LEU A 286 -1.83 -22.40 35.30
CA LEU A 286 -2.60 -23.62 35.57
C LEU A 286 -1.72 -24.71 36.19
N ALA A 287 -0.49 -24.90 35.70
CA ALA A 287 0.46 -25.81 36.30
C ALA A 287 0.86 -25.35 37.72
N GLY A 288 1.09 -24.05 37.92
CA GLY A 288 1.38 -23.45 39.22
C GLY A 288 0.23 -23.63 40.22
N LEU A 289 -1.01 -23.39 39.80
CA LEU A 289 -2.22 -23.65 40.59
C LEU A 289 -2.41 -25.14 40.88
N GLY A 290 -2.13 -26.01 39.90
CA GLY A 290 -2.16 -27.46 40.07
C GLY A 290 -1.17 -27.95 41.13
N VAL A 291 0.07 -27.43 41.11
CA VAL A 291 1.10 -27.72 42.11
C VAL A 291 0.68 -27.21 43.49
N MET A 292 0.18 -25.97 43.59
CA MET A 292 -0.29 -25.41 44.86
C MET A 292 -1.49 -26.17 45.45
N GLY A 293 -2.41 -26.62 44.61
CA GLY A 293 -3.52 -27.48 45.02
C GLY A 293 -3.06 -28.83 45.58
N ALA A 294 -2.09 -29.48 44.92
CA ALA A 294 -1.50 -30.74 45.37
C ALA A 294 -0.74 -30.60 46.70
N VAL A 295 0.01 -29.50 46.88
CA VAL A 295 0.72 -29.19 48.13
C VAL A 295 -0.25 -28.98 49.29
N ARG A 296 -1.33 -28.20 49.09
CA ARG A 296 -2.35 -27.95 50.11
C ARG A 296 -3.05 -29.24 50.55
N ARG A 297 -3.36 -30.14 49.61
CA ARG A 297 -3.97 -31.44 49.91
C ARG A 297 -3.05 -32.33 50.77
N ARG A 298 -1.74 -32.31 50.51
CA ARG A 298 -0.75 -33.04 51.33
C ARG A 298 -0.63 -32.49 52.75
N MET A 299 -0.72 -31.18 52.92
CA MET A 299 -0.65 -30.55 54.26
C MET A 299 -1.88 -30.89 55.10
N ALA A 300 -3.08 -30.86 54.51
CA ALA A 300 -4.31 -31.23 55.21
C ALA A 300 -4.32 -32.70 55.66
N ALA A 301 -3.77 -33.62 54.85
CA ALA A 301 -3.65 -35.04 55.23
C ALA A 301 -2.67 -35.31 56.37
N ARG A 302 -1.70 -34.40 56.61
CA ARG A 302 -0.74 -34.49 57.71
C ARG A 302 -1.26 -33.91 59.03
N GLN A 303 -2.31 -33.10 59.01
CA GLN A 303 -2.92 -32.51 60.21
C GLN A 303 -4.08 -33.36 60.77
N ALA A 304 -4.49 -34.42 60.04
CA ALA A 304 -5.57 -35.33 60.44
C ALA A 304 -5.05 -36.63 61.10
N VAL A 305 -3.77 -36.66 61.49
CA VAL A 305 -3.10 -37.73 62.26
C VAL A 305 -2.59 -37.11 63.55
#